data_AF-A0A512MGF8-F1
#
_entry.id   AF-A0A512MGF8-F1
#
_cell.length_a   1.000
_cell.length_b   1.000
_cell.length_c   1.000
_cell.angle_alpha   90.00
_cell.angle_beta   90.00
_cell.angle_gamma   90.00
#
_symmetry.space_group_name_H-M   'P 1'
#
loop_
_entity.id
_entity.type
_entity.pdbx_description
1 polymer ?
#
loop_
_entity_poly.entity_id
_entity_poly.type
_entity_poly.pdbx_seq_one_letter_code
_entity_poly.pdbx_strand_id
1 'polypeptide(L)'
;MPKVSIEEVPAPKEATVIVAEGSNLGAVGAEAYGHERFSGFIAAMNGIADPERVQAGASLKTPSLAVAFRDAGADATFQPALNVLSKACTDYYAIEPAYLAARQASGVERGEFAIPSEIAAKLRACADAIDAAVATLSTARVPHTRPSMTIDQFGQAAWHIRDLAAGHIDGYGYDYDLVGQRFGLAFTNALIWTQNHHR
;
A
#
# COMPACT_ATOMS: atom_id res chain seq x y z
N MET A 1 15.58 5.57 -8.75
CA MET A 1 14.19 5.11 -8.60
C MET A 1 13.66 4.67 -9.97
N PRO A 2 12.92 3.55 -10.08
CA PRO A 2 12.29 3.15 -11.34
C PRO A 2 11.38 4.25 -11.89
N LYS A 3 11.23 4.32 -13.21
CA LYS A 3 10.26 5.21 -13.86
C LYS A 3 8.93 4.47 -13.96
N VAL A 4 7.91 4.99 -13.31
CA VAL A 4 6.56 4.42 -13.28
C VAL A 4 5.57 5.53 -13.61
N SER A 5 4.83 5.37 -14.70
CA SER A 5 3.72 6.25 -15.07
C SER A 5 2.45 5.89 -14.28
N ILE A 6 1.44 6.76 -14.32
CA ILE A 6 0.17 6.51 -13.61
C ILE A 6 -0.55 5.30 -14.23
N GLU A 7 -0.44 5.14 -15.54
CA GLU A 7 -1.09 4.08 -16.32
C GLU A 7 -0.50 2.69 -16.04
N GLU A 8 0.75 2.63 -15.56
CA GLU A 8 1.39 1.38 -15.14
C GLU A 8 0.90 0.88 -13.78
N VAL A 9 0.17 1.72 -13.02
CA VAL A 9 -0.42 1.34 -11.74
C VAL A 9 -1.85 0.85 -11.98
N PRO A 10 -2.12 -0.45 -11.79
CA PRO A 10 -3.43 -1.01 -12.07
C PRO A 10 -4.50 -0.34 -11.20
N ALA A 11 -5.65 -0.06 -11.81
CA ALA A 11 -6.84 0.31 -11.07
C ALA A 11 -7.42 -0.91 -10.36
N PRO A 12 -8.10 -0.72 -9.22
CA PRO A 12 -8.97 -1.73 -8.66
C PRO A 12 -9.99 -2.19 -9.70
N LYS A 13 -10.50 -3.42 -9.51
CA LYS A 13 -11.49 -4.03 -10.41
C LYS A 13 -12.70 -3.10 -10.64
N GLU A 14 -13.17 -2.49 -9.56
CA GLU A 14 -14.25 -1.51 -9.58
C GLU A 14 -13.68 -0.16 -9.17
N ALA A 15 -13.77 0.85 -10.04
CA ALA A 15 -13.36 2.23 -9.73
C ALA A 15 -14.35 2.95 -8.80
N THR A 16 -15.53 2.36 -8.59
CA THR A 16 -16.57 2.82 -7.68
C THR A 16 -17.28 1.61 -7.09
N VAL A 17 -17.38 1.56 -5.77
CA VAL A 17 -18.05 0.47 -5.04
C VAL A 17 -19.29 1.01 -4.36
N ILE A 18 -20.41 0.30 -4.52
CA ILE A 18 -21.62 0.52 -3.72
C ILE A 18 -21.51 -0.31 -2.46
N VAL A 19 -21.57 0.33 -1.29
CA VAL A 19 -21.45 -0.35 0.00
C VAL A 19 -22.64 -1.30 0.19
N ALA A 20 -22.37 -2.60 0.19
CA ALA A 20 -23.38 -3.61 0.47
C ALA A 20 -23.86 -3.56 1.94
N GLU A 21 -25.05 -4.08 2.21
CA GLU A 21 -25.54 -4.24 3.58
C GLU A 21 -24.59 -5.13 4.40
N GLY A 22 -24.21 -4.69 5.59
CA GLY A 22 -23.22 -5.37 6.45
C GLY A 22 -21.75 -5.20 6.04
N SER A 23 -21.46 -4.49 4.94
CA SER A 23 -20.10 -4.11 4.54
C SER A 23 -19.60 -2.89 5.32
N ASN A 24 -18.28 -2.68 5.32
CA ASN A 24 -17.62 -1.53 5.95
C ASN A 24 -16.41 -1.08 5.11
N LEU A 25 -15.79 0.06 5.46
CA LEU A 25 -14.64 0.59 4.73
C LEU A 25 -13.42 -0.34 4.72
N GLY A 26 -13.26 -1.18 5.75
CA GLY A 26 -12.20 -2.19 5.80
C GLY A 26 -12.41 -3.24 4.72
N ALA A 27 -13.63 -3.77 4.59
CA ALA A 27 -13.98 -4.73 3.54
C ALA A 27 -13.76 -4.13 2.14
N VAL A 28 -14.20 -2.89 1.90
CA VAL A 28 -13.97 -2.20 0.63
C VAL A 28 -12.48 -1.97 0.37
N GLY A 29 -11.69 -1.64 1.40
CA GLY A 29 -10.23 -1.50 1.31
C GLY A 29 -9.51 -2.79 0.98
N ALA A 30 -9.93 -3.89 1.60
CA ALA A 30 -9.41 -5.22 1.31
C ALA A 30 -9.68 -5.62 -0.14
N GLU A 31 -10.90 -5.41 -0.63
CA GLU A 31 -11.28 -5.72 -2.01
C GLU A 31 -10.55 -4.84 -3.04
N ALA A 32 -10.47 -3.52 -2.79
CA ALA A 32 -9.91 -2.59 -3.75
C ALA A 32 -8.37 -2.57 -3.77
N TYR A 33 -7.74 -2.70 -2.60
CA TYR A 33 -6.30 -2.42 -2.41
C TYR A 33 -5.54 -3.52 -1.67
N GLY A 34 -6.20 -4.64 -1.37
CA GLY A 34 -5.57 -5.83 -0.79
C GLY A 34 -5.59 -5.92 0.73
N HIS A 35 -5.91 -4.85 1.47
CA HIS A 35 -5.95 -4.90 2.93
C HIS A 35 -6.94 -3.95 3.60
N GLU A 36 -7.52 -4.35 4.73
CA GLU A 36 -8.53 -3.57 5.47
C GLU A 36 -8.02 -2.21 5.99
N ARG A 37 -6.71 -2.09 6.18
CA ARG A 37 -6.07 -0.84 6.63
C ARG A 37 -6.09 0.27 5.57
N PHE A 38 -6.53 -0.03 4.34
CA PHE A 38 -6.87 1.01 3.36
C PHE A 38 -8.19 1.74 3.63
N SER A 39 -8.94 1.33 4.66
CA SER A 39 -10.14 2.05 5.12
C SER A 39 -9.88 3.54 5.39
N GLY A 40 -8.75 3.89 6.01
CA GLY A 40 -8.36 5.29 6.24
C GLY A 40 -8.10 6.06 4.94
N PHE A 41 -7.46 5.42 3.97
CA PHE A 41 -7.21 5.99 2.65
C PHE A 41 -8.52 6.24 1.89
N ILE A 42 -9.44 5.27 1.91
CA ILE A 42 -10.78 5.40 1.31
C ILE A 42 -11.56 6.52 1.97
N ALA A 43 -11.54 6.58 3.31
CA ALA A 43 -12.22 7.63 4.06
C ALA A 43 -11.70 9.03 3.69
N ALA A 44 -10.39 9.22 3.70
CA ALA A 44 -9.75 10.50 3.36
C ALA A 44 -10.03 10.93 1.90
N MET A 45 -9.99 9.99 0.96
CA MET A 45 -10.28 10.25 -0.45
C MET A 45 -11.75 10.63 -0.71
N ASN A 46 -12.67 10.01 0.03
CA ASN A 46 -14.11 10.25 -0.12
C ASN A 46 -14.65 11.34 0.82
N GLY A 47 -13.79 12.02 1.59
CA GLY A 47 -14.21 13.08 2.51
C GLY A 47 -15.05 12.59 3.69
N ILE A 48 -14.85 11.34 4.11
CA ILE A 48 -15.62 10.71 5.20
C ILE A 48 -14.91 10.99 6.52
N ALA A 49 -15.52 11.82 7.36
CA ALA A 49 -14.97 12.18 8.67
C ALA A 49 -15.09 11.06 9.71
N ASP A 50 -16.13 10.22 9.60
CA ASP A 50 -16.39 9.10 10.52
C ASP A 50 -16.53 7.79 9.74
N PRO A 51 -15.45 6.98 9.69
CA PRO A 51 -15.41 5.69 9.00
C PRO A 51 -16.49 4.68 9.44
N GLU A 52 -16.96 4.75 10.68
CA GLU A 52 -17.95 3.81 11.22
C GLU A 52 -19.39 4.13 10.77
N ARG A 53 -19.59 5.32 10.18
CA ARG A 53 -20.92 5.81 9.78
C ARG A 53 -21.24 5.64 8.30
N VAL A 54 -20.41 4.90 7.56
CA VAL A 54 -20.68 4.64 6.14
C VAL A 54 -21.92 3.76 6.00
N GLN A 55 -22.95 4.29 5.35
CA GLN A 55 -24.24 3.62 5.19
C GLN A 55 -24.23 2.68 3.99
N ALA A 56 -24.98 1.58 4.09
CA ALA A 56 -25.29 0.74 2.94
C ALA A 56 -25.92 1.57 1.81
N GLY A 57 -25.55 1.27 0.57
CA GLY A 57 -25.93 2.03 -0.62
C GLY A 57 -25.07 3.26 -0.91
N ALA A 58 -24.13 3.63 -0.02
CA ALA A 58 -23.17 4.70 -0.31
C ALA A 58 -22.29 4.32 -1.51
N SER A 59 -22.04 5.29 -2.39
CA SER A 59 -21.13 5.15 -3.53
C SER A 59 -19.76 5.69 -3.16
N LEU A 60 -18.76 4.81 -3.11
CA LEU A 60 -17.39 5.12 -2.73
C LEU A 60 -16.47 5.05 -3.95
N LYS A 61 -15.65 6.08 -4.15
CA LYS A 61 -14.60 6.06 -5.16
C LYS A 61 -13.46 5.14 -4.71
N THR A 62 -12.92 4.37 -5.65
CA THR A 62 -11.80 3.44 -5.47
C THR A 62 -10.90 3.45 -6.73
N PRO A 63 -10.32 4.59 -7.13
CA PRO A 63 -9.41 4.66 -8.27
C PRO A 63 -8.09 3.94 -7.97
N SER A 64 -7.20 3.84 -8.97
CA SER A 64 -5.81 3.42 -8.69
C SER A 64 -5.15 4.36 -7.69
N LEU A 65 -4.23 3.82 -6.88
CA LEU A 65 -3.52 4.60 -5.85
C LEU A 65 -2.81 5.82 -6.46
N ALA A 66 -2.18 5.66 -7.63
CA ALA A 66 -1.51 6.75 -8.34
C ALA A 66 -2.48 7.84 -8.83
N VAL A 67 -3.65 7.43 -9.33
CA VAL A 67 -4.72 8.37 -9.73
C VAL A 67 -5.26 9.15 -8.52
N ALA A 68 -5.45 8.48 -7.38
CA ALA A 68 -5.92 9.14 -6.16
C ALA A 68 -5.01 10.29 -5.73
N PHE A 69 -3.67 10.10 -5.79
CA PHE A 69 -2.71 11.16 -5.47
C PHE A 69 -2.77 12.33 -6.46
N ARG A 70 -2.84 12.03 -7.76
CA ARG A 70 -2.98 13.06 -8.79
C ARG A 70 -4.24 13.89 -8.54
N ASP A 71 -5.36 13.23 -8.30
CA ASP A 71 -6.65 13.88 -8.10
C ASP A 71 -6.71 14.65 -6.77
N ALA A 72 -5.94 14.21 -5.76
CA ALA A 72 -5.74 14.93 -4.51
C ALA A 72 -4.81 16.16 -4.62
N GLY A 73 -4.22 16.40 -5.80
CA GLY A 73 -3.36 17.55 -6.04
C GLY A 73 -1.89 17.33 -5.66
N ALA A 74 -1.38 16.10 -5.80
CA ALA A 74 0.04 15.82 -5.63
C ALA A 74 0.89 16.71 -6.55
N ASP A 75 1.94 17.30 -5.99
CA ASP A 75 2.89 18.10 -6.73
C ASP A 75 3.63 17.21 -7.74
N ALA A 76 3.83 17.72 -8.96
CA ALA A 76 4.48 16.99 -10.04
C ALA A 76 5.89 16.49 -9.67
N THR A 77 6.55 17.12 -8.70
CA THR A 77 7.85 16.71 -8.19
C THR A 77 7.80 15.45 -7.31
N PHE A 78 6.65 15.17 -6.68
CA PHE A 78 6.45 14.00 -5.82
C PHE A 78 5.64 12.89 -6.51
N GLN A 79 4.81 13.21 -7.50
CA GLN A 79 4.00 12.23 -8.22
C GLN A 79 4.79 11.00 -8.70
N PRO A 80 6.01 11.12 -9.28
CA PRO A 80 6.77 9.94 -9.69
C PRO A 80 7.10 8.99 -8.53
N ALA A 81 7.40 9.52 -7.33
CA ALA A 81 7.66 8.69 -6.16
C ALA A 81 6.38 8.01 -5.67
N LEU A 82 5.25 8.72 -5.67
CA LEU A 82 3.95 8.17 -5.31
C LEU A 82 3.50 7.08 -6.28
N ASN A 83 3.80 7.22 -7.59
CA ASN A 83 3.55 6.17 -8.59
C ASN A 83 4.36 4.90 -8.28
N VAL A 84 5.64 5.05 -7.94
CA VAL A 84 6.51 3.92 -7.60
C VAL A 84 6.04 3.20 -6.35
N LEU A 85 5.65 3.94 -5.32
CA LEU A 85 5.07 3.36 -4.09
C LEU A 85 3.77 2.61 -4.39
N SER A 86 2.90 3.23 -5.20
CA SER A 86 1.65 2.62 -5.64
C SER A 86 1.89 1.32 -6.40
N LYS A 87 2.86 1.30 -7.32
CA LYS A 87 3.22 0.12 -8.09
C LYS A 87 3.83 -0.98 -7.23
N ALA A 88 4.73 -0.63 -6.31
CA ALA A 88 5.31 -1.60 -5.39
C ALA A 88 4.25 -2.26 -4.50
N CYS A 89 3.23 -1.50 -4.07
CA CYS A 89 2.08 -2.03 -3.34
C CYS A 89 1.27 -3.02 -4.20
N THR A 90 0.94 -2.66 -5.45
CA THR A 90 0.18 -3.56 -6.33
C THR A 90 0.98 -4.80 -6.72
N ASP A 91 2.29 -4.66 -6.90
CA ASP A 91 3.18 -5.78 -7.19
C ASP A 91 3.29 -6.73 -6.00
N TYR A 92 3.39 -6.20 -4.77
CA TYR A 92 3.35 -7.01 -3.56
C TYR A 92 2.10 -7.90 -3.49
N TYR A 93 0.90 -7.32 -3.62
CA TYR A 93 -0.34 -8.10 -3.56
C TYR A 93 -0.52 -9.06 -4.75
N ALA A 94 0.12 -8.80 -5.89
CA ALA A 94 0.15 -9.75 -7.00
C ALA A 94 1.05 -10.97 -6.70
N ILE A 95 2.07 -10.82 -5.85
CA ILE A 95 3.01 -11.89 -5.48
C ILE A 95 2.54 -12.67 -4.24
N GLU A 96 1.85 -12.01 -3.32
CA GLU A 96 1.46 -12.53 -2.01
C GLU A 96 0.76 -13.91 -2.08
N PRO A 97 -0.21 -14.19 -2.97
CA PRO A 97 -0.82 -15.51 -3.06
C PRO A 97 0.18 -16.63 -3.36
N ALA A 98 1.17 -16.37 -4.22
CA ALA A 98 2.22 -17.34 -4.54
C ALA A 98 3.19 -17.53 -3.36
N TYR A 99 3.50 -16.46 -2.62
CA TYR A 99 4.27 -16.55 -1.37
C TYR A 99 3.55 -17.41 -0.33
N LEU A 100 2.27 -17.16 -0.08
CA LEU A 100 1.46 -17.90 0.89
C LEU A 100 1.33 -19.39 0.51
N ALA A 101 1.15 -19.68 -0.78
CA ALA A 101 1.13 -21.06 -1.27
C ALA A 101 2.47 -21.78 -1.05
N ALA A 102 3.59 -21.10 -1.32
CA ALA A 102 4.93 -21.65 -1.09
C ALA A 102 5.21 -21.88 0.40
N ARG A 103 4.81 -20.92 1.25
CA ARG A 103 4.87 -21.05 2.71
C ARG A 103 4.07 -22.25 3.19
N GLN A 104 2.81 -22.37 2.78
CA GLN A 104 1.94 -23.49 3.15
C GLN A 104 2.54 -24.83 2.72
N ALA A 105 3.04 -24.91 1.49
CA ALA A 105 3.66 -26.12 0.96
C ALA A 105 4.97 -26.52 1.68
N SER A 106 5.65 -25.56 2.32
CA SER A 106 6.88 -25.83 3.08
C SER A 106 6.62 -26.60 4.39
N GLY A 107 5.41 -26.50 4.95
CA GLY A 107 5.07 -27.07 6.26
C GLY A 107 5.78 -26.39 7.45
N VAL A 108 6.52 -25.31 7.23
CA VAL A 108 7.19 -24.56 8.31
C VAL A 108 6.17 -23.67 9.02
N GLU A 109 5.89 -23.97 10.28
CA GLU A 109 4.97 -23.16 11.10
C GLU A 109 5.65 -21.89 11.63
N ARG A 110 6.92 -21.98 12.06
CA ARG A 110 7.72 -20.88 12.59
C ARG A 110 9.21 -21.08 12.27
N GLY A 111 9.92 -20.01 11.95
CA GLY A 111 11.35 -20.05 11.63
C GLY A 111 11.61 -19.65 10.18
N GLU A 112 12.46 -20.37 9.48
CA GLU A 112 12.85 -20.05 8.10
C GLU A 112 12.38 -21.16 7.15
N PHE A 113 11.84 -20.78 5.99
CA PHE A 113 11.57 -21.71 4.90
C PHE A 113 12.34 -21.32 3.64
N ALA A 114 12.66 -22.33 2.82
CA ALA A 114 13.31 -22.12 1.53
C ALA A 114 12.33 -21.50 0.52
N ILE A 115 12.23 -20.18 0.53
CA ILE A 115 11.40 -19.42 -0.41
C ILE A 115 11.89 -19.62 -1.85
N PRO A 116 11.00 -19.86 -2.83
CA PRO A 116 11.37 -19.90 -4.24
C PRO A 116 12.10 -18.62 -4.68
N SER A 117 13.22 -18.78 -5.39
CA SER A 117 14.11 -17.67 -5.75
C SER A 117 13.42 -16.57 -6.54
N GLU A 118 12.46 -16.92 -7.41
CA GLU A 118 11.66 -15.96 -8.18
C GLU A 118 10.77 -15.09 -7.26
N ILE A 119 10.09 -15.70 -6.27
CA ILE A 119 9.24 -14.98 -5.32
C ILE A 119 10.11 -14.05 -4.47
N ALA A 120 11.22 -14.56 -3.94
CA ALA A 120 12.16 -13.77 -3.15
C ALA A 120 12.73 -12.58 -3.93
N ALA A 121 13.09 -12.78 -5.20
CA ALA A 121 13.58 -11.70 -6.05
C ALA A 121 12.52 -10.62 -6.29
N LYS A 122 11.26 -11.00 -6.54
CA LYS A 122 10.15 -10.06 -6.73
C LYS A 122 9.82 -9.27 -5.46
N LEU A 123 9.83 -9.91 -4.28
CA LEU A 123 9.64 -9.21 -3.00
C LEU A 123 10.78 -8.21 -2.74
N ARG A 124 12.05 -8.60 -2.96
CA ARG A 124 13.19 -7.67 -2.84
C ARG A 124 13.07 -6.48 -3.79
N ALA A 125 12.66 -6.72 -5.04
CA ALA A 125 12.42 -5.63 -6.00
C ALA A 125 11.35 -4.65 -5.52
N CYS A 126 10.28 -5.14 -4.87
CA CYS A 126 9.27 -4.28 -4.26
C CYS A 126 9.86 -3.42 -3.13
N ALA A 127 10.61 -4.02 -2.20
CA ALA A 127 11.25 -3.30 -1.10
C ALA A 127 12.26 -2.25 -1.60
N ASP A 128 13.07 -2.58 -2.61
CA ASP A 128 14.05 -1.66 -3.19
C ASP A 128 13.37 -0.49 -3.93
N ALA A 129 12.24 -0.74 -4.59
CA ALA A 129 11.44 0.32 -5.21
C ALA A 129 10.86 1.27 -4.15
N ILE A 130 10.37 0.74 -3.04
CA ILE A 130 9.88 1.53 -1.90
C ILE A 130 11.00 2.42 -1.34
N ASP A 131 12.18 1.87 -1.06
CA ASP A 131 13.30 2.64 -0.52
C ASP A 131 13.73 3.77 -1.47
N ALA A 132 13.78 3.49 -2.78
CA ALA A 132 14.13 4.50 -3.77
C ALA A 132 13.10 5.66 -3.82
N ALA A 133 11.82 5.36 -3.63
CA ALA A 133 10.77 6.37 -3.55
C ALA A 133 10.78 7.13 -2.22
N VAL A 134 10.99 6.43 -1.11
CA VAL A 134 11.14 7.03 0.22
C VAL A 134 12.34 7.99 0.28
N ALA A 135 13.46 7.64 -0.36
CA ALA A 135 14.62 8.54 -0.48
C ALA A 135 14.25 9.84 -1.22
N THR A 136 13.40 9.75 -2.25
CA THR A 136 12.91 10.91 -2.99
C THR A 136 12.00 11.78 -2.11
N LEU A 137 11.05 11.18 -1.39
CA LEU A 137 10.15 11.90 -0.47
C LEU A 137 10.87 12.50 0.75
N SER A 138 11.99 11.91 1.15
CA SER A 138 12.81 12.40 2.27
C SER A 138 13.60 13.67 1.94
N THR A 139 13.72 14.01 0.66
CA THR A 139 14.43 15.22 0.23
C THR A 139 13.57 16.45 0.50
N ALA A 140 14.04 17.33 1.38
CA ALA A 140 13.37 18.59 1.69
C ALA A 140 13.23 19.45 0.42
N ARG A 141 12.02 19.97 0.19
CA ARG A 141 11.73 20.86 -0.95
C ARG A 141 10.89 22.00 -0.46
N VAL A 142 11.46 23.19 -0.29
CA VAL A 142 10.69 24.39 0.05
C VAL A 142 9.68 24.66 -1.10
N PRO A 143 8.39 24.92 -0.81
CA PRO A 143 7.77 25.20 0.49
C PRO A 143 7.18 23.98 1.23
N HIS A 144 7.36 22.78 0.72
CA HIS A 144 6.76 21.52 1.20
C HIS A 144 7.47 20.96 2.44
N THR A 145 6.71 20.33 3.33
CA THR A 145 7.24 19.61 4.49
C THR A 145 7.57 18.16 4.12
N ARG A 146 8.47 17.55 4.91
CA ARG A 146 8.79 16.13 4.78
C ARG A 146 7.64 15.29 5.38
N PRO A 147 7.03 14.35 4.62
CA PRO A 147 5.96 13.51 5.13
C PRO A 147 6.51 12.37 6.00
N SER A 148 6.96 12.70 7.22
CA SER A 148 7.71 11.78 8.08
C SER A 148 6.92 10.50 8.41
N MET A 149 5.63 10.62 8.73
CA MET A 149 4.78 9.45 9.00
C MET A 149 4.64 8.53 7.78
N THR A 150 4.50 9.10 6.57
CA THR A 150 4.47 8.32 5.33
C THR A 150 5.78 7.56 5.14
N ILE A 151 6.91 8.25 5.32
CA ILE A 151 8.25 7.69 5.17
C ILE A 151 8.49 6.54 6.15
N ASP A 152 8.12 6.72 7.42
CA ASP A 152 8.35 5.71 8.46
C ASP A 152 7.49 4.46 8.24
N GLN A 153 6.25 4.61 7.77
CA GLN A 153 5.38 3.47 7.47
C GLN A 153 5.84 2.71 6.22
N PHE A 154 6.23 3.41 5.14
CA PHE A 154 6.80 2.74 3.96
C PHE A 154 8.15 2.07 4.26
N GLY A 155 9.00 2.69 5.08
CA GLY A 155 10.25 2.05 5.54
C GLY A 155 9.99 0.75 6.30
N GLN A 156 8.98 0.72 7.17
CA GLN A 156 8.56 -0.51 7.85
C GLN A 156 7.97 -1.54 6.87
N ALA A 157 7.17 -1.12 5.89
CA ALA A 157 6.67 -2.04 4.84
C ALA A 157 7.84 -2.69 4.08
N ALA A 158 8.82 -1.91 3.64
CA ALA A 158 10.00 -2.41 2.94
C ALA A 158 10.82 -3.37 3.81
N TRP A 159 10.94 -3.09 5.12
CA TRP A 159 11.60 -3.99 6.07
C TRP A 159 10.87 -5.33 6.19
N HIS A 160 9.54 -5.32 6.42
CA HIS A 160 8.75 -6.55 6.49
C HIS A 160 8.80 -7.36 5.19
N ILE A 161 8.71 -6.70 4.03
CA ILE A 161 8.82 -7.37 2.72
C ILE A 161 10.17 -8.08 2.56
N ARG A 162 11.27 -7.51 3.07
CA ARG A 162 12.59 -8.15 3.05
C ARG A 162 12.66 -9.35 3.98
N ASP A 163 12.01 -9.27 5.13
CA ASP A 163 11.88 -10.39 6.08
C ASP A 163 11.16 -11.58 5.41
N LEU A 164 10.04 -11.32 4.72
CA LEU A 164 9.34 -12.32 3.91
C LEU A 164 10.24 -12.86 2.78
N ALA A 165 11.01 -12.00 2.13
CA ALA A 165 11.94 -12.40 1.07
C ALA A 165 13.14 -13.22 1.57
N ALA A 166 13.42 -13.21 2.87
CA ALA A 166 14.38 -14.11 3.53
C ALA A 166 13.74 -15.45 3.92
N GLY A 167 12.41 -15.59 3.80
CA GLY A 167 11.67 -16.78 4.19
C GLY A 167 11.39 -16.85 5.68
N HIS A 168 11.45 -15.73 6.41
CA HIS A 168 11.15 -15.71 7.84
C HIS A 168 9.65 -15.82 8.10
N ILE A 169 9.29 -16.65 9.08
CA ILE A 169 7.92 -16.92 9.53
C ILE A 169 7.84 -16.74 11.04
N ASP A 170 6.96 -15.86 11.49
CA ASP A 170 6.77 -15.51 12.90
C ASP A 170 6.02 -16.58 13.73
N GLY A 171 5.22 -17.42 13.07
CA GLY A 171 4.36 -18.43 13.70
C GLY A 171 2.91 -18.01 13.93
N TYR A 172 2.57 -16.75 13.68
CA TYR A 172 1.24 -16.18 13.96
C TYR A 172 0.55 -15.66 12.70
N GLY A 173 1.26 -15.57 11.58
CA GLY A 173 0.73 -15.01 10.33
C GLY A 173 0.67 -13.48 10.37
N TYR A 174 1.29 -12.84 11.37
CA TYR A 174 1.39 -11.39 11.41
C TYR A 174 2.49 -10.86 10.48
N ASP A 175 3.41 -11.72 10.04
CA ASP A 175 4.53 -11.37 9.17
C ASP A 175 4.08 -10.68 7.87
N TYR A 176 3.12 -11.26 7.13
CA TYR A 176 2.58 -10.66 5.90
C TYR A 176 1.46 -9.64 6.17
N ASP A 177 0.66 -9.85 7.22
CA ASP A 177 -0.38 -8.90 7.66
C ASP A 177 0.23 -7.52 7.99
N LEU A 178 1.40 -7.50 8.65
CA LEU A 178 2.13 -6.27 8.95
C LEU A 178 2.48 -5.49 7.68
N VAL A 179 2.80 -6.14 6.54
CA VAL A 179 3.03 -5.43 5.28
C VAL A 179 1.78 -4.66 4.86
N GLY A 180 0.61 -5.33 4.87
CA GLY A 180 -0.65 -4.71 4.52
C GLY A 180 -1.07 -3.60 5.47
N GLN A 181 -0.82 -3.76 6.78
CA GLN A 181 -1.03 -2.69 7.76
C GLN A 181 -0.16 -1.47 7.47
N ARG A 182 1.13 -1.67 7.18
CA ARG A 182 2.06 -0.58 6.88
C ARG A 182 1.70 0.13 5.59
N PHE A 183 1.31 -0.59 4.53
CA PHE A 183 0.83 0.03 3.30
C PHE A 183 -0.42 0.88 3.54
N GLY A 184 -1.46 0.34 4.17
CA GLY A 184 -2.70 1.08 4.42
C GLY A 184 -2.46 2.39 5.19
N LEU A 185 -1.63 2.34 6.26
CA LEU A 185 -1.25 3.54 7.02
C LEU A 185 -0.39 4.50 6.20
N ALA A 186 0.59 4.00 5.45
CA ALA A 186 1.48 4.83 4.64
C ALA A 186 0.72 5.62 3.56
N PHE A 187 -0.17 4.96 2.82
CA PHE A 187 -1.01 5.60 1.80
C PHE A 187 -1.99 6.58 2.40
N THR A 188 -2.61 6.25 3.55
CA THR A 188 -3.49 7.18 4.27
C THR A 188 -2.74 8.46 4.64
N ASN A 189 -1.58 8.34 5.28
CA ASN A 189 -0.76 9.49 5.67
C ASN A 189 -0.27 10.30 4.47
N ALA A 190 0.12 9.63 3.39
CA ALA A 190 0.57 10.29 2.17
C ALA A 190 -0.57 11.10 1.55
N LEU A 191 -1.79 10.55 1.51
CA LEU A 191 -2.93 11.22 0.90
C LEU A 191 -3.32 12.46 1.71
N ILE A 192 -3.36 12.34 3.04
CA ILE A 192 -3.63 13.48 3.94
C ILE A 192 -2.58 14.57 3.77
N TRP A 193 -1.29 14.20 3.69
CA TRP A 193 -0.20 15.15 3.43
C TRP A 193 -0.40 15.86 2.08
N THR A 194 -0.73 15.13 1.02
CA THR A 194 -1.04 15.70 -0.29
C THR A 194 -2.23 16.67 -0.23
N GLN A 195 -3.33 16.27 0.41
CA GLN A 195 -4.54 17.09 0.58
C GLN A 195 -4.28 18.37 1.40
N ASN A 196 -3.33 18.32 2.34
CA ASN A 196 -2.88 19.47 3.12
C ASN A 196 -1.83 20.33 2.40
N HIS A 197 -1.76 20.24 1.07
CA HIS A 197 -0.79 20.96 0.24
C HIS A 197 0.66 20.65 0.63
N HIS A 198 0.94 19.39 0.92
CA HIS A 198 2.26 18.88 1.28
C HIS A 198 2.81 19.51 2.57
N ARG A 199 1.94 19.66 3.57
CA ARG A 199 2.26 20.20 4.91
C ARG A 199 2.15 19.15 6.01
#